data_AF-A0AB37U858-F1
#
_entry.id   AF-A0AB37U858-F1
#
_cell.length_a   1.000
_cell.length_b   1.000
_cell.length_c   1.000
_cell.angle_alpha   90.00
_cell.angle_beta   90.00
_cell.angle_gamma   90.00
#
_symmetry.space_group_name_H-M   'P 1'
#
loop_
_entity.id
_entity.type
_entity.pdbx_description
1 polymer ?
#
loop_
_entity_poly.entity_id
_entity_poly.type
_entity_poly.pdbx_seq_one_letter_code
_entity_poly.pdbx_strand_id
1 'polypeptide(L)' 'MKQLHHDENGKFCSLNSKPLAKKVIGVRLPVDVDEAVRKLAGNELSDWVRQAVIEKYEREQQISA' A
#
# COMPACT_ATOMS: atom_id res chain seq x y z
N MET A 1 23.47 12.59 4.28
CA MET A 1 22.71 12.70 5.54
C MET A 1 21.22 12.76 5.19
N LYS A 2 20.42 11.73 5.50
CA LYS A 2 18.97 11.74 5.24
C LYS A 2 18.31 12.62 6.32
N GLN A 3 17.72 13.73 5.90
CA GLN A 3 16.99 14.62 6.81
C GLN A 3 15.72 13.89 7.29
N LEU A 4 15.54 13.82 8.61
CA LEU A 4 14.37 13.23 9.26
C LEU A 4 13.40 14.36 9.57
N HIS A 5 12.13 14.20 9.22
CA HIS A 5 11.06 15.14 9.54
C HIS A 5 10.12 14.50 10.56
N HIS A 6 9.69 15.27 11.56
CA HIS A 6 8.74 14.81 12.58
C HIS A 6 7.31 15.09 12.10
N ASP A 7 6.39 14.14 12.24
CA ASP A 7 4.96 14.44 12.10
C ASP A 7 4.43 15.14 13.36
N GLU A 8 3.19 15.65 13.30
CA GLU A 8 2.48 16.31 14.40
C GLU A 8 2.34 15.45 15.68
N ASN A 9 2.61 14.13 15.59
CA ASN A 9 2.63 13.19 16.70
C ASN A 9 4.04 12.75 17.13
N GLY A 10 5.10 13.41 16.64
CA GLY A 10 6.49 13.14 17.03
C GLY A 10 7.05 11.81 16.51
N LYS A 11 6.42 11.18 15.51
CA LYS A 11 6.93 9.97 14.86
C LYS A 11 7.86 10.35 13.71
N PHE A 12 8.92 9.56 13.56
CA PHE A 12 9.87 9.69 12.48
C PHE A 12 9.21 9.29 11.16
N CYS A 13 8.90 10.26 10.32
CA CYS A 13 8.37 10.03 8.98
C CYS A 13 9.48 10.30 7.97
N SER A 14 9.70 9.36 7.05
CA SER A 14 10.55 9.61 5.88
C SER A 14 9.85 10.66 5.00
N LEU A 15 10.63 11.56 4.39
CA LEU A 15 10.15 12.71 3.59
C LEU A 15 9.11 12.36 2.50
N ASN A 16 9.04 11.11 2.08
CA ASN A 16 8.11 10.62 1.04
C ASN A 16 6.94 9.80 1.60
N SER A 17 6.73 9.78 2.92
CA SER A 17 5.61 9.05 3.53
C SER A 17 4.31 9.82 3.30
N LYS A 18 3.45 9.31 2.41
CA LYS A 18 2.06 9.78 2.29
C LYS A 18 1.28 9.41 3.55
N PRO A 19 0.35 10.25 4.01
CA PRO A 19 -0.51 9.92 5.15
C PRO A 19 -1.32 8.66 4.84
N LEU A 20 -1.17 7.64 5.68
CA LEU A 20 -1.96 6.41 5.59
C LEU A 20 -3.33 6.61 6.24
N ALA A 21 -4.31 5.83 5.80
CA ALA A 21 -5.63 5.83 6.42
C ALA A 21 -5.53 5.50 7.91
N LYS A 22 -6.33 6.19 8.75
CA LYS A 22 -6.36 5.98 10.20
C LYS A 22 -6.76 4.56 10.60
N LYS A 23 -7.50 3.85 9.74
CA LYS A 23 -7.97 2.49 9.97
C LYS A 23 -7.36 1.54 8.93
N VAL A 24 -6.84 0.42 9.39
CA VAL A 24 -6.32 -0.66 8.52
C VAL A 24 -7.48 -1.35 7.83
N ILE A 25 -7.33 -1.58 6.53
CA ILE A 25 -8.22 -2.44 5.74
C ILE A 25 -7.55 -3.81 5.65
N GLY A 26 -8.14 -4.82 6.27
CA GLY A 26 -7.73 -6.21 6.13
C GLY A 26 -8.59 -6.91 5.08
N VAL A 27 -7.94 -7.64 4.17
CA VAL A 27 -8.63 -8.43 3.14
C VAL A 27 -8.32 -9.90 3.39
N ARG A 28 -9.35 -10.77 3.31
CA ARG A 28 -9.17 -12.22 3.30
C ARG A 28 -9.16 -12.69 1.86
N LEU A 29 -8.13 -13.42 1.50
CA LEU A 29 -7.97 -14.01 0.17
C LEU A 29 -8.13 -15.53 0.27
N PRO A 30 -8.56 -16.20 -0.82
CA PRO A 30 -8.37 -17.62 -0.97
C PRO A 30 -6.90 -18.01 -0.76
N VAL A 31 -6.66 -19.20 -0.22
CA VAL A 31 -5.30 -19.64 0.17
C VAL A 31 -4.35 -19.63 -1.02
N ASP A 32 -4.80 -20.14 -2.16
CA ASP A 32 -4.04 -20.18 -3.41
C ASP A 32 -3.61 -18.79 -3.88
N VAL A 33 -4.48 -17.78 -3.74
CA VAL A 33 -4.20 -16.40 -4.12
C VAL A 33 -3.25 -15.74 -3.12
N ASP A 34 -3.45 -15.95 -1.82
CA ASP A 34 -2.53 -15.43 -0.79
C ASP A 34 -1.10 -15.98 -1.01
N GLU A 35 -0.96 -17.28 -1.25
CA GLU A 35 0.33 -17.90 -1.53
C GLU A 35 0.99 -17.33 -2.79
N ALA A 36 0.22 -17.16 -3.87
CA ALA A 36 0.72 -16.60 -5.12
C ALA A 36 1.20 -15.15 -4.94
N VAL A 37 0.41 -14.33 -4.27
CA VAL A 37 0.74 -12.92 -4.01
C VAL A 37 1.98 -12.82 -3.11
N ARG A 38 2.10 -13.65 -2.07
CA ARG A 38 3.29 -13.68 -1.20
C ARG A 38 4.55 -14.10 -1.95
N LYS A 39 4.46 -15.11 -2.82
CA LYS A 39 5.60 -15.55 -3.64
C LYS A 39 6.05 -14.47 -4.62
N LEU A 40 5.11 -13.72 -5.19
CA LEU A 40 5.40 -12.70 -6.19
C LEU A 40 5.93 -11.40 -5.56
N ALA A 41 5.30 -10.92 -4.49
CA ALA A 41 5.65 -9.64 -3.87
C ALA A 41 6.75 -9.76 -2.81
N GLY A 42 6.95 -10.94 -2.22
CA GLY A 42 7.97 -11.18 -1.20
C GLY A 42 7.88 -10.21 -0.02
N ASN A 43 8.99 -9.52 0.25
CA ASN A 43 9.11 -8.57 1.38
C ASN A 43 8.32 -7.27 1.17
N GLU A 44 7.91 -6.96 -0.07
CA GLU A 44 7.20 -5.73 -0.42
C GLU A 44 5.70 -5.95 -0.59
N LEU A 45 5.15 -7.01 0.05
CA LEU A 45 3.74 -7.40 -0.03
C LEU A 45 2.76 -6.22 0.14
N SER A 46 2.99 -5.37 1.14
CA SER A 46 2.09 -4.27 1.44
C SER A 46 2.07 -3.21 0.34
N ASP A 47 3.23 -2.88 -0.23
CA ASP A 47 3.36 -1.89 -1.30
C ASP A 47 2.86 -2.43 -2.62
N TRP A 48 3.12 -3.71 -2.90
CA TRP A 48 2.57 -4.41 -4.05
C TRP A 48 1.04 -4.41 -4.04
N VAL A 49 0.41 -4.74 -2.90
CA VAL A 49 -1.06 -4.73 -2.76
C VAL A 49 -1.60 -3.31 -2.96
N ARG A 50 -0.93 -2.27 -2.44
CA ARG A 50 -1.34 -0.87 -2.68
C ARG A 50 -1.31 -0.53 -4.16
N GLN A 51 -0.25 -0.89 -4.88
CA GLN A 51 -0.15 -0.65 -6.32
C GLN A 51 -1.25 -1.38 -7.08
N ALA A 52 -1.50 -2.65 -6.78
CA ALA A 52 -2.56 -3.42 -7.42
C ALA A 52 -3.95 -2.79 -7.24
N VAL A 53 -4.24 -2.24 -6.05
CA VAL A 53 -5.49 -1.53 -5.79
C VAL A 53 -5.58 -0.22 -6.56
N ILE A 54 -4.48 0.56 -6.61
CA ILE A 54 -4.42 1.82 -7.38
C ILE A 54 -4.64 1.56 -8.86
N GLU A 55 -3.93 0.59 -9.44
CA GLU A 55 -4.09 0.23 -10.85
C GLU A 55 -5.51 -0.19 -11.18
N LYS A 56 -6.14 -0.99 -10.32
CA LYS A 56 -7.53 -1.42 -10.51
C LYS A 56 -8.49 -0.23 -10.47
N TYR A 57 -8.29 0.70 -9.52
CA TYR A 57 -9.07 1.93 -9.41
C TYR A 57 -8.93 2.82 -10.66
N GLU A 58 -7.70 3.05 -11.13
CA GLU A 58 -7.45 3.86 -12.33
C GLU A 58 -8.08 3.26 -13.59
N ARG A 59 -8.01 1.93 -13.73
CA ARG A 59 -8.67 1.21 -14.84
C ARG A 59 -10.19 1.38 -14.80
N GLU A 60 -10.81 1.30 -13.62
CA GLU A 60 -12.26 1.46 -13.49
C GLU A 60 -12.71 2.90 -13.75
N GLN A 61 -11.96 3.89 -13.29
CA GLN A 61 -12.24 5.31 -13.58
C GLN A 61 -12.21 5.61 -15.08
N GLN A 62 -11.30 5.00 -15.84
CA GLN A 62 -11.21 5.15 -17.30
C GLN A 62 -12.34 4.46 -18.05
N ILE A 63 -12.96 3.41 -17.49
CA ILE A 63 -14.10 2.71 -18.09
C ILE A 63 -15.41 3.47 -17.82
N SER A 64 -15.48 4.22 -16.73
CA SER A 64 -16.65 5.01 -16.33
C SER A 64 -16.72 6.43 -16.90
N ALA A 65 -15.71 6.86 -17.65
CA ALA A 65 -15.61 8.19 -18.28
C ALA A 65 -15.86 8.09 -19.79
#